data_AF-A0A962WVJ1-F1
#
_entry.id   AF-A0A962WVJ1-F1
#
_cell.length_a   1.000
_cell.length_b   1.000
_cell.length_c   1.000
_cell.angle_alpha   90.00
_cell.angle_beta   90.00
_cell.angle_gamma   90.00
#
_symmetry.space_group_name_H-M   'P 1'
#
loop_
_entity.id
_entity.type
_entity.pdbx_description
1 polymer ?
#
loop_
_entity_poly.entity_id
_entity_poly.type
_entity_poly.pdbx_seq_one_letter_code
_entity_poly.pdbx_strand_id
1 'polypeptide(L)'
;MLSRSKNNRSKQRPSKSRRAGVRRRSPSRSSRRNHQSWPLLTAFILMLATTLGSAYWFVGNAANQVSMNMKTFCYEDIPDQYQTGFFIDYSVTEFASPEQIRDLRNSLENAFEASEAGGRVNWFSTASGISSSVVKPFFTMCRPAKTPLESQRVGLPEKTLAQHKYQYDQAKKTYMEAVDTLIAERAEKSSKESPILEQIQGIGGYYLRQKQQLNHFYVYTDGIQNSEIAQFCQTRNHLPPFPLFKKTRTYDLVKPEGFEQTKVDFLLVELLSLPSAGLEYCTNDELRDFWPAFFEDAGAEVVAPAKRLRYTIDQTAQSGAGDDTEEPYICSHCHTDMG
;
A
#
# COMPACT_ATOMS: atom_id res chain seq x y z
N MET A 1 40.07 -2.35 16.75
CA MET A 1 40.25 -2.64 18.19
C MET A 1 38.98 -3.30 18.71
N LEU A 2 39.12 -4.41 19.48
CA LEU A 2 38.09 -5.17 20.24
C LEU A 2 37.04 -5.90 19.37
N SER A 3 36.99 -7.21 19.14
CA SER A 3 37.43 -8.46 19.80
C SER A 3 36.71 -8.87 21.10
N ARG A 4 36.07 -10.05 21.01
CA ARG A 4 35.75 -11.07 22.03
C ARG A 4 34.38 -11.08 22.74
N SER A 5 33.49 -11.89 22.15
CA SER A 5 32.88 -13.12 22.72
C SER A 5 33.32 -13.52 24.13
N LYS A 6 32.36 -13.75 25.04
CA LYS A 6 32.39 -14.83 26.04
C LYS A 6 31.00 -15.35 26.43
N ASN A 7 30.95 -16.68 26.44
CA ASN A 7 29.89 -17.61 26.85
C ASN A 7 29.75 -17.79 28.38
N ASN A 8 28.64 -18.43 28.75
CA ASN A 8 28.44 -19.42 29.83
C ASN A 8 28.33 -18.99 31.30
N ARG A 9 27.20 -19.38 31.93
CA ARG A 9 27.08 -19.94 33.30
C ARG A 9 25.73 -20.65 33.44
N SER A 10 25.69 -21.99 33.31
CA SER A 10 25.82 -23.01 34.37
C SER A 10 24.56 -23.19 35.24
N LYS A 11 23.72 -24.15 34.85
CA LYS A 11 22.73 -24.84 35.69
C LYS A 11 23.44 -25.82 36.62
N GLN A 12 23.17 -25.76 37.92
CA GLN A 12 23.39 -26.87 38.86
C GLN A 12 22.36 -26.81 39.99
N ARG A 13 21.65 -27.93 40.22
CA ARG A 13 21.36 -28.49 41.56
C ARG A 13 20.61 -29.82 41.44
N PRO A 14 21.18 -30.92 41.96
CA PRO A 14 20.45 -32.13 42.31
C PRO A 14 20.64 -32.51 43.80
N SER A 15 19.66 -33.24 44.36
CA SER A 15 19.77 -34.32 45.39
C SER A 15 18.37 -34.53 46.01
N LYS A 16 17.67 -35.66 45.88
CA LYS A 16 17.84 -37.05 46.40
C LYS A 16 17.89 -37.17 47.93
N SER A 17 16.86 -37.79 48.52
CA SER A 17 16.91 -38.84 49.58
C SER A 17 15.51 -39.02 50.19
N ARG A 18 14.76 -40.15 50.15
CA ARG A 18 14.91 -41.56 50.59
C ARG A 18 14.26 -41.87 51.97
N ARG A 19 13.56 -43.03 52.01
CA ARG A 19 13.09 -43.90 53.11
C ARG A 19 11.67 -43.61 53.65
N ALA A 20 10.68 -44.53 53.67
CA ALA A 20 10.55 -45.98 53.92
C ALA A 20 10.11 -46.32 55.36
N GLY A 21 8.96 -47.00 55.47
CA GLY A 21 8.39 -47.69 56.65
C GLY A 21 6.89 -47.96 56.37
N VAL A 22 6.38 -49.13 56.01
CA VAL A 22 6.39 -50.52 56.52
C VAL A 22 5.37 -50.79 57.67
N ARG A 23 4.33 -51.58 57.31
CA ARG A 23 3.50 -52.54 58.11
C ARG A 23 2.47 -51.95 59.10
N ARG A 24 1.23 -52.49 59.26
CA ARG A 24 0.80 -53.90 59.40
C ARG A 24 -0.76 -54.04 59.39
N ARG A 25 -1.26 -55.13 58.78
CA ARG A 25 -2.39 -56.05 59.15
C ARG A 25 -3.87 -55.58 59.19
N SER A 26 -4.63 -56.08 58.20
CA SER A 26 -5.76 -57.06 58.23
C SER A 26 -6.95 -56.91 59.22
N PRO A 27 -8.05 -57.66 59.04
CA PRO A 27 -9.01 -57.70 57.92
C PRO A 27 -10.47 -57.49 58.44
N SER A 28 -11.43 -57.07 57.60
CA SER A 28 -12.84 -57.34 57.91
C SER A 28 -13.67 -57.61 56.66
N ARG A 29 -14.26 -58.80 56.65
CA ARG A 29 -15.38 -59.20 55.80
C ARG A 29 -16.62 -58.42 56.24
N SER A 30 -17.21 -57.64 55.36
CA SER A 30 -18.67 -57.41 55.33
C SER A 30 -19.00 -57.05 53.88
N SER A 31 -19.74 -57.89 53.17
CA SER A 31 -21.20 -57.86 53.10
C SER A 31 -21.61 -57.34 51.71
N ARG A 32 -22.16 -58.28 50.93
CA ARG A 32 -23.01 -58.06 49.76
C ARG A 32 -23.73 -56.71 49.78
N ARG A 33 -23.60 -55.95 48.69
CA ARG A 33 -24.72 -55.28 48.01
C ARG A 33 -24.29 -54.90 46.59
N ASN A 34 -24.71 -55.74 45.66
CA ASN A 34 -24.70 -55.48 44.24
C ASN A 34 -25.80 -54.45 43.96
N HIS A 35 -25.46 -53.16 44.07
CA HIS A 35 -26.33 -52.08 43.64
C HIS A 35 -25.47 -51.10 42.83
N GLN A 36 -25.76 -51.06 41.52
CA GLN A 36 -25.95 -49.80 40.82
C GLN A 36 -24.67 -49.00 40.53
N SER A 37 -23.79 -49.53 39.67
CA SER A 37 -22.68 -48.79 39.02
C SER A 37 -23.12 -47.96 37.79
N TRP A 38 -24.42 -47.92 37.49
CA TRP A 38 -24.99 -47.13 36.38
C TRP A 38 -24.80 -45.60 36.50
N PRO A 39 -24.80 -44.94 37.68
CA PRO A 39 -24.67 -43.47 37.73
C PRO A 39 -23.25 -42.98 37.38
N LEU A 40 -22.21 -43.81 37.60
CA LEU A 40 -20.83 -43.48 37.25
C LEU A 40 -20.59 -43.57 35.74
N LEU A 41 -21.20 -44.54 35.06
CA LEU A 41 -21.04 -44.75 33.63
C LEU A 41 -21.81 -43.68 32.83
N THR A 42 -23.01 -43.27 33.29
CA THR A 42 -23.74 -42.13 32.71
C THR A 42 -23.03 -40.80 32.92
N ALA A 43 -22.41 -40.57 34.08
CA ALA A 43 -21.64 -39.35 34.34
C ALA A 43 -20.40 -39.25 33.42
N PHE A 44 -19.73 -40.38 33.14
CA PHE A 44 -18.58 -40.42 32.24
C PHE A 44 -18.98 -40.16 30.78
N ILE A 45 -20.12 -40.70 30.32
CA ILE A 45 -20.65 -40.44 28.97
C ILE A 45 -21.04 -38.97 28.81
N LEU A 46 -21.69 -38.36 29.82
CA LEU A 46 -22.01 -36.92 29.81
C LEU A 46 -20.76 -36.03 29.81
N MET A 47 -19.70 -36.41 30.54
CA MET A 47 -18.43 -35.68 30.50
C MET A 47 -17.71 -35.82 29.15
N LEU A 48 -17.70 -37.00 28.55
CA LEU A 48 -17.14 -37.21 27.22
C LEU A 48 -17.94 -36.48 26.12
N ALA A 49 -19.27 -36.48 26.20
CA ALA A 49 -20.11 -35.76 25.23
C ALA A 49 -19.95 -34.24 25.33
N THR A 50 -19.80 -33.67 26.53
CA THR A 50 -19.59 -32.22 26.70
C THR A 50 -18.17 -31.79 26.29
N THR A 51 -17.15 -32.60 26.57
CA THR A 51 -15.77 -32.32 26.14
C THR A 51 -15.57 -32.46 24.64
N LEU A 52 -16.15 -33.49 24.01
CA LEU A 52 -16.10 -33.65 22.56
C LEU A 52 -16.96 -32.60 21.83
N GLY A 53 -18.15 -32.28 22.35
CA GLY A 53 -19.02 -31.24 21.76
C GLY A 53 -18.41 -29.84 21.84
N SER A 54 -17.78 -29.49 22.97
CA SER A 54 -17.07 -28.21 23.09
C SER A 54 -15.81 -28.17 22.22
N ALA A 55 -15.01 -29.24 22.17
CA ALA A 55 -13.86 -29.31 21.26
C ALA A 55 -14.27 -29.18 19.79
N TYR A 56 -15.37 -29.82 19.37
CA TYR A 56 -15.88 -29.70 18.00
C TYR A 56 -16.37 -28.28 17.70
N TRP A 57 -17.05 -27.62 18.63
CA TRP A 57 -17.48 -26.22 18.47
C TRP A 57 -16.30 -25.25 18.41
N PHE A 58 -15.26 -25.44 19.24
CA PHE A 58 -14.05 -24.62 19.21
C PHE A 58 -13.22 -24.86 17.94
N VAL A 59 -13.03 -26.11 17.52
CA VAL A 59 -12.27 -26.43 16.29
C VAL A 59 -13.05 -26.01 15.04
N GLY A 60 -14.37 -26.19 15.03
CA GLY A 60 -15.25 -25.74 13.95
C GLY A 60 -15.27 -24.21 13.79
N ASN A 61 -15.28 -23.46 14.91
CA ASN A 61 -15.18 -22.00 14.85
C ASN A 61 -13.77 -21.54 14.48
N ALA A 62 -12.71 -22.21 14.94
CA ALA A 62 -11.33 -21.85 14.58
C ALA A 62 -11.01 -22.13 13.10
N ALA A 63 -11.57 -23.19 12.51
CA ALA A 63 -11.38 -23.53 11.11
C ALA A 63 -12.10 -22.59 10.13
N ASN A 64 -13.13 -21.88 10.59
CA ASN A 64 -13.89 -20.90 9.79
C ASN A 64 -13.49 -19.45 10.08
N GLN A 65 -12.43 -19.21 10.84
CA GLN A 65 -11.94 -17.85 11.08
C GLN A 65 -11.15 -17.36 9.88
N VAL A 66 -11.69 -16.35 9.20
CA VAL A 66 -10.97 -15.57 8.19
C VAL A 66 -9.65 -15.11 8.80
N SER A 67 -8.55 -15.58 8.22
CA SER A 67 -7.22 -15.28 8.73
C SER A 67 -6.63 -14.07 8.01
N MET A 68 -5.92 -13.23 8.75
CA MET A 68 -5.22 -12.07 8.18
C MET A 68 -3.74 -12.42 8.00
N ASN A 69 -3.23 -12.23 6.79
CA ASN A 69 -1.80 -12.35 6.53
C ASN A 69 -1.08 -11.19 7.20
N MET A 70 -0.30 -11.45 8.25
CA MET A 70 0.34 -10.37 9.04
C MET A 70 1.45 -9.62 8.28
N LYS A 71 1.86 -10.06 7.07
CA LYS A 71 2.82 -9.33 6.24
C LYS A 71 2.15 -8.26 5.37
N THR A 72 1.01 -8.60 4.77
CA THR A 72 0.26 -7.72 3.86
C THR A 72 -0.96 -7.11 4.54
N PHE A 73 -1.30 -7.58 5.74
CA PHE A 73 -2.53 -7.26 6.47
C PHE A 73 -3.83 -7.61 5.71
N CYS A 74 -3.73 -8.40 4.64
CA CYS A 74 -4.87 -8.79 3.82
C CYS A 74 -5.58 -10.04 4.34
N TYR A 75 -6.87 -10.11 4.02
CA TYR A 75 -7.74 -11.25 4.30
C TYR A 75 -7.89 -12.03 3.00
N GLU A 76 -7.14 -13.12 2.85
CA GLU A 76 -7.11 -13.89 1.59
C GLU A 76 -8.43 -14.64 1.33
N ASP A 77 -9.18 -14.93 2.40
CA ASP A 77 -10.43 -15.70 2.33
C ASP A 77 -11.66 -14.82 2.02
N ILE A 78 -11.50 -13.50 1.93
CA ILE A 78 -12.59 -12.58 1.59
C ILE A 78 -12.52 -12.28 0.09
N PRO A 79 -13.45 -12.83 -0.72
CA PRO A 79 -13.55 -12.43 -2.12
C PRO A 79 -13.98 -10.96 -2.21
N ASP A 80 -13.63 -10.30 -3.30
CA ASP A 80 -14.14 -8.98 -3.66
C ASP A 80 -13.89 -7.87 -2.62
N GLN A 81 -12.73 -7.93 -1.94
CA GLN A 81 -12.29 -6.82 -1.09
C GLN A 81 -12.27 -5.51 -1.89
N TYR A 82 -12.69 -4.41 -1.26
CA TYR A 82 -12.59 -3.07 -1.85
C TYR A 82 -11.16 -2.82 -2.35
N GLN A 83 -10.98 -2.47 -3.62
CA GLN A 83 -9.67 -2.23 -4.23
C GLN A 83 -9.41 -0.73 -4.35
N THR A 84 -8.31 -0.28 -3.76
CA THR A 84 -7.73 1.04 -3.95
C THR A 84 -6.43 0.91 -4.74
N GLY A 85 -6.36 1.53 -5.91
CA GLY A 85 -5.15 1.60 -6.73
C GLY A 85 -4.48 2.96 -6.58
N PHE A 86 -3.15 2.97 -6.53
CA PHE A 86 -2.33 4.16 -6.63
C PHE A 86 -1.42 4.02 -7.83
N PHE A 87 -1.45 4.97 -8.75
CA PHE A 87 -0.49 5.09 -9.83
C PHE A 87 0.37 6.31 -9.59
N ILE A 88 1.68 6.11 -9.51
CA ILE A 88 2.66 7.15 -9.23
C ILE A 88 3.62 7.23 -10.42
N ASP A 89 3.51 8.33 -11.15
CA ASP A 89 4.41 8.61 -12.24
C ASP A 89 5.73 9.18 -11.72
N TYR A 90 6.83 8.53 -12.06
CA TYR A 90 8.16 8.89 -11.60
C TYR A 90 8.75 10.12 -12.31
N SER A 91 8.19 10.56 -13.45
CA SER A 91 8.61 11.83 -14.09
C SER A 91 8.47 13.02 -13.14
N VAL A 92 7.43 12.99 -12.27
CA VAL A 92 7.16 14.04 -11.29
C VAL A 92 8.20 14.07 -10.17
N THR A 93 8.75 12.91 -9.83
CA THR A 93 9.52 12.73 -8.60
C THR A 93 10.97 13.22 -8.71
N GLU A 94 11.53 13.21 -9.93
CA GLU A 94 12.91 13.64 -10.19
C GLU A 94 13.15 15.10 -9.79
N PHE A 95 12.18 15.98 -10.06
CA PHE A 95 12.29 17.42 -9.83
C PHE A 95 11.48 17.92 -8.62
N ALA A 96 10.95 17.02 -7.80
CA ALA A 96 10.11 17.40 -6.67
C ALA A 96 10.92 18.09 -5.55
N SER A 97 10.53 19.32 -5.20
CA SER A 97 11.04 20.07 -4.04
C SER A 97 10.69 19.36 -2.72
N PRO A 98 11.37 19.69 -1.60
CA PRO A 98 11.04 19.14 -0.29
C PRO A 98 9.57 19.32 0.11
N GLU A 99 8.95 20.44 -0.24
CA GLU A 99 7.54 20.73 0.00
C GLU A 99 6.64 19.79 -0.82
N GLN A 100 7.00 19.55 -2.09
CA GLN A 100 6.27 18.64 -2.98
C GLN A 100 6.30 17.21 -2.46
N ILE A 101 7.48 16.76 -2.00
CA ILE A 101 7.66 15.45 -1.39
C ILE A 101 6.80 15.31 -0.13
N ARG A 102 6.79 16.34 0.73
CA ARG A 102 5.95 16.34 1.93
C ARG A 102 4.47 16.26 1.58
N ASP A 103 4.03 17.01 0.58
CA ASP A 103 2.62 17.02 0.17
C ASP A 103 2.22 15.70 -0.52
N LEU A 104 3.11 15.09 -1.30
CA LEU A 104 2.94 13.73 -1.84
C LEU A 104 2.80 12.73 -0.70
N ARG A 105 3.73 12.73 0.26
CA ARG A 105 3.70 11.86 1.44
C ARG A 105 2.39 12.00 2.21
N ASN A 106 1.96 13.23 2.48
CA ASN A 106 0.70 13.51 3.16
C ASN A 106 -0.51 13.04 2.34
N SER A 107 -0.46 13.18 1.02
CA SER A 107 -1.53 12.72 0.12
C SER A 107 -1.65 11.19 0.13
N LEU A 108 -0.52 10.48 0.06
CA LEU A 108 -0.49 9.01 0.15
C LEU A 108 -0.93 8.50 1.52
N GLU A 109 -0.55 9.18 2.60
CA GLU A 109 -1.02 8.87 3.96
C GLU A 109 -2.55 9.07 4.07
N ASN A 110 -3.06 10.24 3.65
CA ASN A 110 -4.49 10.54 3.70
C ASN A 110 -5.31 9.56 2.86
N ALA A 111 -4.79 9.11 1.72
CA ALA A 111 -5.48 8.16 0.87
C ALA A 111 -5.49 6.73 1.46
N PHE A 112 -4.43 6.33 2.17
CA PHE A 112 -4.47 5.10 2.98
C PHE A 112 -5.49 5.20 4.11
N GLU A 113 -5.50 6.34 4.80
CA GLU A 113 -6.47 6.63 5.87
C GLU A 113 -7.92 6.61 5.37
N ALA A 114 -8.15 7.09 4.14
CA ALA A 114 -9.46 7.13 3.49
C ALA A 114 -9.89 5.79 2.85
N SER A 115 -8.96 4.85 2.66
CA SER A 115 -9.28 3.52 2.10
C SER A 115 -10.24 2.76 3.01
N GLU A 116 -11.06 1.89 2.43
CA GLU A 116 -12.04 1.11 3.18
C GLU A 116 -11.39 0.13 4.18
N ALA A 117 -12.08 -0.16 5.27
CA ALA A 117 -11.62 -1.15 6.24
C ALA A 117 -11.61 -2.54 5.60
N GLY A 118 -10.48 -3.25 5.69
CA GLY A 118 -10.26 -4.51 4.99
C GLY A 118 -10.01 -4.37 3.49
N GLY A 119 -10.04 -3.15 2.95
CA GLY A 119 -9.75 -2.89 1.54
C GLY A 119 -8.29 -3.11 1.21
N ARG A 120 -8.02 -3.57 -0.01
CA ARG A 120 -6.69 -3.80 -0.56
C ARG A 120 -6.19 -2.55 -1.28
N VAL A 121 -4.99 -2.14 -0.92
CA VAL A 121 -4.25 -1.03 -1.50
C VAL A 121 -3.15 -1.62 -2.39
N ASN A 122 -3.16 -1.23 -3.66
CA ASN A 122 -2.19 -1.67 -4.67
C ASN A 122 -1.49 -0.45 -5.27
N TRP A 123 -0.17 -0.50 -5.40
CA TRP A 123 0.62 0.59 -5.97
C TRP A 123 1.29 0.20 -7.28
N PHE A 124 1.22 1.11 -8.25
CA PHE A 124 1.73 1.01 -9.61
C PHE A 124 2.60 2.22 -9.93
N SER A 125 3.56 2.06 -10.84
CA SER A 125 4.53 3.12 -11.13
C SER A 125 5.19 2.96 -12.50
N THR A 126 5.67 4.07 -13.07
CA THR A 126 6.51 4.14 -14.28
C THR A 126 8.01 3.93 -14.00
N ALA A 127 8.42 3.68 -12.76
CA ALA A 127 9.81 3.50 -12.37
C ALA A 127 10.55 2.45 -13.22
N SER A 128 11.81 2.74 -13.54
CA SER A 128 12.66 1.85 -14.31
C SER A 128 12.83 0.49 -13.60
N GLY A 129 12.73 -0.61 -14.37
CA GLY A 129 12.80 -1.98 -13.86
C GLY A 129 11.47 -2.60 -13.40
N ILE A 130 10.37 -1.84 -13.38
CA ILE A 130 9.01 -2.34 -13.11
C ILE A 130 8.18 -2.43 -14.41
N SER A 131 8.68 -1.82 -15.50
CA SER A 131 8.17 -1.96 -16.87
C SER A 131 8.35 -3.40 -17.37
N SER A 132 7.42 -4.27 -17.00
CA SER A 132 7.21 -5.55 -17.67
C SER A 132 6.01 -5.43 -18.60
N SER A 133 5.91 -6.32 -19.59
CA SER A 133 4.76 -6.36 -20.52
C SER A 133 3.41 -6.56 -19.82
N VAL A 134 3.40 -6.90 -18.53
CA VAL A 134 2.21 -7.07 -17.71
C VAL A 134 2.30 -6.18 -16.48
N VAL A 135 1.50 -5.13 -16.42
CA VAL A 135 1.42 -4.25 -15.25
C VAL A 135 0.99 -5.06 -14.01
N LYS A 136 1.76 -4.92 -12.94
CA LYS A 136 1.54 -5.53 -11.63
C LYS A 136 1.86 -4.52 -10.55
N PRO A 137 1.18 -4.59 -9.39
CA PRO A 137 1.55 -3.73 -8.29
C PRO A 137 2.93 -4.11 -7.76
N PHE A 138 3.76 -3.12 -7.47
CA PHE A 138 5.05 -3.34 -6.81
C PHE A 138 4.91 -3.37 -5.27
N PHE A 139 3.78 -2.89 -4.77
CA PHE A 139 3.42 -2.94 -3.37
C PHE A 139 1.92 -3.23 -3.22
N THR A 140 1.58 -4.16 -2.33
CA THR A 140 0.21 -4.52 -2.00
C THR A 140 0.08 -4.74 -0.50
N MET A 141 -0.93 -4.12 0.09
CA MET A 141 -1.33 -4.39 1.47
C MET A 141 -2.82 -4.12 1.66
N CYS A 142 -3.39 -4.46 2.80
CA CYS A 142 -4.76 -4.08 3.15
C CYS A 142 -4.79 -3.15 4.36
N ARG A 143 -5.78 -2.27 4.42
CA ARG A 143 -6.00 -1.37 5.57
C ARG A 143 -6.80 -2.10 6.64
N PRO A 144 -6.25 -2.43 7.83
CA PRO A 144 -7.04 -3.05 8.88
C PRO A 144 -8.15 -2.11 9.38
N ALA A 145 -9.22 -2.69 9.94
CA ALA A 145 -10.20 -1.90 10.69
C ALA A 145 -9.54 -1.29 11.94
N LYS A 146 -9.77 0.01 12.16
CA LYS A 146 -9.28 0.75 13.34
C LYS A 146 -10.10 0.46 14.60
N THR A 147 -11.37 0.11 14.40
CA THR A 147 -12.34 -0.07 15.48
C THR A 147 -13.16 -1.33 15.27
N PRO A 148 -13.74 -1.90 16.35
CA PRO A 148 -14.69 -3.01 16.23
C PRO A 148 -15.89 -2.68 15.33
N LEU A 149 -16.38 -1.42 15.38
CA LEU A 149 -17.50 -0.97 14.55
C LEU A 149 -17.17 -0.98 13.06
N GLU A 150 -15.96 -0.52 12.68
CA GLU A 150 -15.50 -0.63 11.29
C GLU A 150 -15.44 -2.09 10.86
N SER A 151 -14.89 -2.98 11.70
CA SER A 151 -14.79 -4.42 11.43
C SER A 151 -16.18 -5.02 11.17
N GLN A 152 -17.15 -4.72 12.04
CA GLN A 152 -18.52 -5.21 11.91
C GLN A 152 -19.19 -4.71 10.62
N ARG A 153 -18.98 -3.43 10.26
CA ARG A 153 -19.58 -2.82 9.06
C ARG A 153 -19.21 -3.56 7.78
N VAL A 154 -17.97 -4.06 7.71
CA VAL A 154 -17.43 -4.76 6.53
C VAL A 154 -17.35 -6.28 6.72
N GLY A 155 -17.97 -6.83 7.77
CA GLY A 155 -18.01 -8.28 8.01
C GLY A 155 -16.65 -8.92 8.34
N LEU A 156 -15.69 -8.15 8.86
CA LEU A 156 -14.38 -8.64 9.29
C LEU A 156 -14.44 -9.28 10.68
N PRO A 157 -13.54 -10.23 11.00
CA PRO A 157 -13.52 -10.91 12.30
C PRO A 157 -13.50 -9.95 13.49
N GLU A 158 -14.39 -10.17 14.45
CA GLU A 158 -14.46 -9.38 15.68
C GLU A 158 -13.16 -9.52 16.48
N LYS A 159 -12.55 -8.38 16.83
CA LYS A 159 -11.38 -8.30 17.70
C LYS A 159 -11.61 -7.24 18.77
N THR A 160 -10.82 -7.30 19.83
CA THR A 160 -10.81 -6.24 20.86
C THR A 160 -10.30 -4.93 20.27
N LEU A 161 -10.70 -3.79 20.85
CA LEU A 161 -10.21 -2.46 20.44
C LEU A 161 -8.66 -2.38 20.48
N ALA A 162 -8.03 -2.99 21.48
CA ALA A 162 -6.58 -3.01 21.60
C ALA A 162 -5.90 -3.77 20.44
N GLN A 163 -6.50 -4.89 20.00
CA GLN A 163 -6.00 -5.66 18.86
C GLN A 163 -6.18 -4.90 17.53
N HIS A 164 -7.32 -4.24 17.33
CA HIS A 164 -7.54 -3.39 16.15
C HIS A 164 -6.52 -2.26 16.08
N LYS A 165 -6.33 -1.54 17.18
CA LYS A 165 -5.35 -0.45 17.26
C LYS A 165 -3.94 -0.95 16.94
N TYR A 166 -3.51 -2.06 17.56
CA TYR A 166 -2.19 -2.63 17.30
C TYR A 166 -2.01 -3.01 15.82
N GLN A 167 -2.98 -3.70 15.22
CA GLN A 167 -2.90 -4.11 13.82
C GLN A 167 -2.88 -2.91 12.87
N TYR A 168 -3.73 -1.92 13.14
CA TYR A 168 -3.77 -0.68 12.37
C TYR A 168 -2.44 0.09 12.44
N ASP A 169 -1.90 0.29 13.64
CA ASP A 169 -0.67 1.03 13.85
C ASP A 169 0.53 0.33 13.17
N GLN A 170 0.59 -1.01 13.21
CA GLN A 170 1.61 -1.77 12.49
C GLN A 170 1.45 -1.65 10.98
N ALA A 171 0.23 -1.80 10.45
CA ALA A 171 -0.05 -1.68 9.03
C ALA A 171 0.28 -0.28 8.51
N LYS A 172 -0.13 0.77 9.23
CA LYS A 172 0.20 2.15 8.89
C LYS A 172 1.70 2.38 8.89
N LYS A 173 2.42 1.85 9.89
CA LYS A 173 3.88 1.96 9.92
C LYS A 173 4.53 1.31 8.69
N THR A 174 4.14 0.07 8.36
CA THR A 174 4.66 -0.64 7.18
C THR A 174 4.31 0.10 5.88
N TYR A 175 3.11 0.65 5.77
CA TYR A 175 2.71 1.50 4.64
C TYR A 175 3.62 2.72 4.50
N MET A 176 3.84 3.46 5.59
CA MET A 176 4.68 4.65 5.55
C MET A 176 6.15 4.34 5.27
N GLU A 177 6.67 3.19 5.73
CA GLU A 177 8.01 2.73 5.35
C GLU A 177 8.12 2.47 3.83
N ALA A 178 7.05 1.96 3.21
CA ALA A 178 6.99 1.81 1.75
C ALA A 178 6.87 3.16 1.03
N VAL A 179 6.11 4.12 1.57
CA VAL A 179 6.05 5.51 1.07
C VAL A 179 7.44 6.15 1.10
N ASP A 180 8.12 6.07 2.24
CA ASP A 180 9.43 6.70 2.43
C ASP A 180 10.47 6.04 1.50
N THR A 181 10.37 4.73 1.26
CA THR A 181 11.22 4.00 0.29
C THR A 181 10.97 4.46 -1.15
N LEU A 182 9.70 4.55 -1.55
CA LEU A 182 9.30 5.05 -2.87
C LEU A 182 9.88 6.45 -3.13
N ILE A 183 9.76 7.34 -2.15
CA ILE A 183 10.30 8.71 -2.23
C ILE A 183 11.83 8.70 -2.28
N ALA A 184 12.50 7.85 -1.51
CA ALA A 184 13.96 7.78 -1.49
C ALA A 184 14.55 7.28 -2.82
N GLU A 185 13.93 6.29 -3.46
CA GLU A 185 14.41 5.67 -4.70
C GLU A 185 14.14 6.50 -5.97
N ARG A 186 13.53 7.68 -5.84
CA ARG A 186 13.08 8.53 -6.96
C ARG A 186 14.16 8.88 -7.99
N ALA A 187 15.37 9.20 -7.52
CA ALA A 187 16.46 9.66 -8.39
C ALA A 187 17.15 8.52 -9.13
N GLU A 188 17.16 7.32 -8.53
CA GLU A 188 17.80 6.14 -9.12
C GLU A 188 16.88 5.44 -10.14
N LYS A 189 15.57 5.59 -9.99
CA LYS A 189 14.55 4.93 -10.81
C LYS A 189 13.80 5.88 -11.75
N SER A 190 14.28 7.12 -11.91
CA SER A 190 13.65 8.05 -12.83
C SER A 190 13.73 7.48 -14.25
N SER A 191 12.58 7.52 -14.94
CA SER A 191 12.47 7.10 -16.32
C SER A 191 12.33 8.35 -17.17
N LYS A 192 13.14 8.45 -18.23
CA LYS A 192 12.96 9.50 -19.24
C LYS A 192 11.65 9.32 -20.00
N GLU A 193 11.14 8.09 -20.04
CA GLU A 193 9.85 7.73 -20.63
C GLU A 193 8.79 7.71 -19.53
N SER A 194 7.66 8.39 -19.78
CA SER A 194 6.47 8.38 -18.94
C SER A 194 5.28 7.82 -19.72
N PRO A 195 5.15 6.48 -19.82
CA PRO A 195 4.08 5.83 -20.56
C PRO A 195 2.78 5.75 -19.73
N ILE A 196 2.24 6.90 -19.31
CA ILE A 196 1.06 7.03 -18.43
C ILE A 196 -0.15 6.31 -19.02
N LEU A 197 -0.45 6.53 -20.30
CA LEU A 197 -1.61 5.94 -21.00
C LEU A 197 -1.56 4.41 -20.97
N GLU A 198 -0.40 3.83 -21.27
CA GLU A 198 -0.17 2.40 -21.29
C GLU A 198 -0.22 1.81 -19.88
N GLN A 199 0.31 2.52 -18.88
CA GLN A 199 0.22 2.09 -17.49
C GLN A 199 -1.23 2.07 -17.02
N ILE A 200 -2.02 3.12 -17.29
CA ILE A 200 -3.44 3.15 -16.92
C ILE A 200 -4.20 2.01 -17.61
N GLN A 201 -3.99 1.81 -18.91
CA GLN A 201 -4.59 0.68 -19.64
C GLN A 201 -4.19 -0.67 -19.02
N GLY A 202 -2.91 -0.83 -18.68
CA GLY A 202 -2.40 -2.05 -18.07
C GLY A 202 -2.95 -2.31 -16.67
N ILE A 203 -3.18 -1.26 -15.87
CA ILE A 203 -3.81 -1.32 -14.55
C ILE A 203 -5.26 -1.77 -14.67
N GLY A 204 -6.03 -1.17 -15.57
CA GLY A 204 -7.40 -1.61 -15.86
C GLY A 204 -7.44 -3.09 -16.26
N GLY A 205 -6.56 -3.48 -17.18
CA GLY A 205 -6.38 -4.87 -17.58
C GLY A 205 -5.95 -5.81 -16.44
N TYR A 206 -5.17 -5.33 -15.45
CA TYR A 206 -4.81 -6.10 -14.27
C TYR A 206 -6.05 -6.49 -13.46
N TYR A 207 -6.93 -5.53 -13.16
CA TYR A 207 -8.15 -5.79 -12.39
C TYR A 207 -9.14 -6.67 -13.14
N LEU A 208 -9.32 -6.44 -14.45
CA LEU A 208 -10.15 -7.30 -15.31
C LEU A 208 -9.67 -8.76 -15.30
N ARG A 209 -8.36 -9.00 -15.41
CA ARG A 209 -7.78 -10.37 -15.37
C ARG A 209 -7.99 -11.05 -14.02
N GLN A 210 -7.92 -10.29 -12.92
CA GLN A 210 -8.19 -10.80 -11.58
C GLN A 210 -9.69 -10.98 -11.30
N LYS A 211 -10.57 -10.55 -12.22
CA LYS A 211 -12.03 -10.49 -12.01
C LYS A 211 -12.39 -9.69 -10.76
N GLN A 212 -11.62 -8.64 -10.50
CA GLN A 212 -11.83 -7.71 -9.38
C GLN A 212 -12.21 -6.35 -9.94
N GLN A 213 -13.06 -5.62 -9.21
CA GLN A 213 -13.37 -4.24 -9.55
C GLN A 213 -12.38 -3.30 -8.86
N LEU A 214 -11.83 -2.34 -9.60
CA LEU A 214 -11.11 -1.22 -9.00
C LEU A 214 -12.13 -0.21 -8.47
N ASN A 215 -12.23 -0.05 -7.16
CA ASN A 215 -13.26 0.84 -6.58
C ASN A 215 -12.79 2.29 -6.53
N HIS A 216 -11.51 2.52 -6.22
CA HIS A 216 -10.92 3.84 -6.17
C HIS A 216 -9.52 3.83 -6.76
N PHE A 217 -9.24 4.77 -7.64
CA PHE A 217 -7.95 4.96 -8.27
C PHE A 217 -7.40 6.36 -8.03
N TYR A 218 -6.22 6.44 -7.46
CA TYR A 218 -5.46 7.67 -7.30
C TYR A 218 -4.36 7.73 -8.35
N VAL A 219 -4.31 8.81 -9.12
CA VAL A 219 -3.27 9.02 -10.13
C VAL A 219 -2.44 10.22 -9.73
N TYR A 220 -1.13 10.05 -9.59
CA TYR A 220 -0.20 11.14 -9.28
C TYR A 220 0.81 11.28 -10.43
N THR A 221 0.67 12.36 -11.20
CA THR A 221 1.46 12.59 -12.44
C THR A 221 1.53 14.07 -12.78
N ASP A 222 2.49 14.46 -13.62
CA ASP A 222 2.54 15.77 -14.29
C ASP A 222 1.65 15.81 -15.54
N GLY A 223 1.08 14.66 -15.91
CA GLY A 223 0.19 14.50 -17.05
C GLY A 223 0.91 14.50 -18.40
N ILE A 224 2.24 14.56 -18.43
CA ILE A 224 3.03 14.63 -19.65
C ILE A 224 3.36 13.21 -20.10
N GLN A 225 2.48 12.66 -20.93
CA GLN A 225 2.74 11.39 -21.62
C GLN A 225 4.01 11.49 -22.46
N ASN A 226 4.98 10.60 -22.23
CA ASN A 226 6.16 10.47 -23.07
C ASN A 226 6.50 9.00 -23.34
N SER A 227 6.20 8.54 -24.54
CA SER A 227 6.32 7.14 -24.98
C SER A 227 6.51 7.07 -26.49
N GLU A 228 6.70 5.87 -27.03
CA GLU A 228 6.72 5.65 -28.49
C GLU A 228 5.39 5.98 -29.17
N ILE A 229 4.25 5.78 -28.49
CA ILE A 229 2.91 5.93 -29.10
C ILE A 229 2.37 7.36 -29.05
N ALA A 230 2.84 8.16 -28.09
CA ALA A 230 2.40 9.53 -27.84
C ALA A 230 3.44 10.29 -27.02
N GLN A 231 3.62 11.56 -27.35
CA GLN A 231 4.56 12.48 -26.71
C GLN A 231 3.86 13.83 -26.50
N PHE A 232 3.08 13.92 -25.45
CA PHE A 232 2.29 15.11 -25.15
C PHE A 232 3.21 16.32 -24.99
N CYS A 233 2.79 17.46 -25.52
CA CYS A 233 3.49 18.75 -25.45
C CYS A 233 4.83 18.84 -26.20
N GLN A 234 5.55 17.73 -26.39
CA GLN A 234 6.82 17.67 -27.12
C GLN A 234 6.64 17.60 -28.64
N THR A 235 5.59 16.92 -29.10
CA THR A 235 5.31 16.75 -30.53
C THR A 235 3.94 17.33 -30.88
N ARG A 236 3.89 18.14 -31.94
CA ARG A 236 2.66 18.78 -32.40
C ARG A 236 1.58 17.74 -32.70
N ASN A 237 0.35 18.02 -32.25
CA ASN A 237 -0.83 17.16 -32.40
C ASN A 237 -0.78 15.82 -31.64
N HIS A 238 0.20 15.59 -30.75
CA HIS A 238 0.21 14.39 -29.91
C HIS A 238 -0.71 14.49 -28.69
N LEU A 239 -1.09 15.71 -28.28
CA LEU A 239 -2.19 15.98 -27.34
C LEU A 239 -3.33 16.69 -28.09
N PRO A 240 -4.10 15.99 -28.96
CA PRO A 240 -5.29 16.59 -29.52
C PRO A 240 -6.41 16.63 -28.47
N PRO A 241 -7.43 17.49 -28.62
CA PRO A 241 -8.64 17.43 -27.80
C PRO A 241 -9.18 16.00 -27.72
N PHE A 242 -9.64 15.57 -26.54
CA PHE A 242 -10.02 14.18 -26.29
C PHE A 242 -11.02 13.59 -27.33
N PRO A 243 -12.06 14.30 -27.80
CA PRO A 243 -12.96 13.78 -28.84
C PRO A 243 -12.28 13.44 -30.18
N LEU A 244 -11.14 14.07 -30.48
CA LEU A 244 -10.30 13.73 -31.63
C LEU A 244 -9.35 12.58 -31.29
N PHE A 245 -8.73 12.60 -30.11
CA PHE A 245 -7.88 11.52 -29.63
C PHE A 245 -8.61 10.16 -29.66
N LYS A 246 -9.87 10.12 -29.20
CA LYS A 246 -10.72 8.93 -29.19
C LYS A 246 -10.90 8.26 -30.56
N LYS A 247 -10.71 9.01 -31.66
CA LYS A 247 -10.84 8.50 -33.03
C LYS A 247 -9.53 7.97 -33.61
N THR A 248 -8.44 8.04 -32.85
CA THR A 248 -7.11 7.63 -33.31
C THR A 248 -6.85 6.15 -33.01
N ARG A 249 -5.98 5.53 -33.81
CA ARG A 249 -5.46 4.19 -33.52
C ARG A 249 -4.72 4.12 -32.18
N THR A 250 -4.10 5.22 -31.76
CA THR A 250 -3.42 5.30 -30.46
C THR A 250 -4.42 5.04 -29.33
N TYR A 251 -5.58 5.71 -29.35
CA TYR A 251 -6.62 5.47 -28.34
C TYR A 251 -7.09 4.02 -28.31
N ASP A 252 -7.26 3.35 -29.46
CA ASP A 252 -7.65 1.93 -29.48
C ASP A 252 -6.67 1.01 -28.74
N LEU A 253 -5.38 1.39 -28.67
CA LEU A 253 -4.33 0.65 -27.97
C LEU A 253 -4.30 0.93 -26.47
N VAL A 254 -4.68 2.14 -26.05
CA VAL A 254 -4.56 2.61 -24.66
C VAL A 254 -5.88 2.92 -23.97
N LYS A 255 -7.01 2.57 -24.59
CA LYS A 255 -8.32 2.80 -23.97
C LYS A 255 -8.35 2.21 -22.55
N PRO A 256 -8.79 2.97 -21.54
CA PRO A 256 -8.69 2.55 -20.15
C PRO A 256 -9.86 1.64 -19.76
N GLU A 257 -9.88 0.41 -20.26
CA GLU A 257 -10.92 -0.58 -19.91
C GLU A 257 -10.82 -1.01 -18.44
N GLY A 258 -11.93 -1.36 -17.79
CA GLY A 258 -11.92 -1.89 -16.41
C GLY A 258 -11.99 -0.82 -15.32
N PHE A 259 -12.41 0.39 -15.67
CA PHE A 259 -12.61 1.52 -14.76
C PHE A 259 -14.10 1.85 -14.56
N GLU A 260 -15.01 0.96 -14.96
CA GLU A 260 -16.45 1.19 -14.83
C GLU A 260 -16.82 1.35 -13.34
N GLN A 261 -17.44 2.49 -13.01
CA GLN A 261 -17.81 2.88 -11.64
C GLN A 261 -16.61 3.05 -10.69
N THR A 262 -15.39 3.10 -11.22
CA THR A 262 -14.21 3.44 -10.43
C THR A 262 -14.24 4.93 -10.11
N LYS A 263 -14.08 5.27 -8.83
CA LYS A 263 -13.80 6.65 -8.43
C LYS A 263 -12.35 6.99 -8.79
N VAL A 264 -12.12 8.02 -9.58
CA VAL A 264 -10.77 8.46 -9.96
C VAL A 264 -10.46 9.84 -9.35
N ASP A 265 -9.40 9.87 -8.55
CA ASP A 265 -8.80 11.10 -8.04
C ASP A 265 -7.49 11.36 -8.80
N PHE A 266 -7.54 12.28 -9.77
CA PHE A 266 -6.39 12.66 -10.57
C PHE A 266 -5.64 13.85 -9.94
N LEU A 267 -4.42 13.62 -9.48
CA LEU A 267 -3.55 14.61 -8.85
C LEU A 267 -2.50 15.06 -9.86
N LEU A 268 -2.84 16.11 -10.62
CA LEU A 268 -1.94 16.72 -11.61
C LEU A 268 -0.95 17.66 -10.89
N VAL A 269 0.34 17.37 -11.04
CA VAL A 269 1.43 18.18 -10.51
C VAL A 269 1.95 19.10 -11.60
N GLU A 270 1.58 20.37 -11.52
CA GLU A 270 2.01 21.38 -12.48
C GLU A 270 3.36 21.93 -12.08
N LEU A 271 4.41 21.23 -12.49
CA LEU A 271 5.80 21.64 -12.30
C LEU A 271 6.17 22.85 -13.17
N LEU A 272 5.59 22.96 -14.37
CA LEU A 272 5.96 23.95 -15.36
C LEU A 272 4.75 24.77 -15.81
N SER A 273 5.01 26.04 -16.17
CA SER A 273 4.04 26.83 -16.90
C SER A 273 4.13 26.48 -18.38
N LEU A 274 3.11 25.81 -18.91
CA LEU A 274 3.05 25.40 -20.31
C LEU A 274 2.37 26.49 -21.17
N PRO A 275 2.86 26.73 -22.40
CA PRO A 275 4.00 26.07 -23.04
C PRO A 275 5.36 26.50 -22.44
N SER A 276 6.34 25.60 -22.47
CA SER A 276 7.73 25.86 -22.04
C SER A 276 8.72 25.27 -23.04
N ALA A 277 10.01 25.62 -22.92
CA ALA A 277 11.06 25.00 -23.75
C ALA A 277 11.03 23.47 -23.62
N GLY A 278 11.04 22.77 -24.76
CA GLY A 278 10.88 21.32 -24.87
C GLY A 278 9.44 20.79 -24.74
N LEU A 279 8.46 21.64 -24.42
CA LEU A 279 7.04 21.31 -24.23
C LEU A 279 6.15 22.38 -24.87
N GLU A 280 6.46 22.76 -26.12
CA GLU A 280 5.90 23.93 -26.78
C GLU A 280 4.48 23.74 -27.32
N TYR A 281 4.01 22.50 -27.44
CA TYR A 281 2.80 22.16 -28.21
C TYR A 281 1.57 21.86 -27.37
N CYS A 282 1.53 22.32 -26.13
CA CYS A 282 0.34 22.23 -25.29
C CYS A 282 0.28 23.35 -24.23
N THR A 283 -0.84 23.41 -23.55
CA THR A 283 -1.12 24.26 -22.39
C THR A 283 -1.51 23.41 -21.18
N ASN A 284 -1.40 23.99 -19.99
CA ASN A 284 -1.88 23.33 -18.76
C ASN A 284 -3.39 23.04 -18.81
N ASP A 285 -4.18 23.88 -19.49
CA ASP A 285 -5.63 23.68 -19.60
C ASP A 285 -5.96 22.48 -20.49
N GLU A 286 -5.23 22.28 -21.60
CA GLU A 286 -5.39 21.09 -22.44
C GLU A 286 -5.11 19.79 -21.68
N LEU A 287 -4.08 19.76 -20.82
CA LEU A 287 -3.81 18.60 -19.96
C LEU A 287 -4.93 18.36 -18.94
N ARG A 288 -5.42 19.43 -18.30
CA ARG A 288 -6.52 19.35 -17.32
C ARG A 288 -7.82 18.87 -17.94
N ASP A 289 -8.10 19.23 -19.18
CA ASP A 289 -9.31 18.81 -19.88
C ASP A 289 -9.19 17.38 -20.42
N PHE A 290 -7.99 16.98 -20.86
CA PHE A 290 -7.77 15.67 -21.47
C PHE A 290 -7.97 14.51 -20.50
N TRP A 291 -7.35 14.57 -19.31
CA TRP A 291 -7.31 13.41 -18.40
C TRP A 291 -8.68 13.03 -17.80
N PRO A 292 -9.50 13.98 -17.30
CA PRO A 292 -10.87 13.66 -16.88
C PRO A 292 -11.68 13.02 -17.99
N ALA A 293 -11.65 13.59 -19.20
CA ALA A 293 -12.38 13.06 -20.35
C ALA A 293 -11.92 11.64 -20.72
N PHE A 294 -10.62 11.34 -20.61
CA PHE A 294 -10.06 10.02 -20.83
C PHE A 294 -10.61 8.95 -19.86
N PHE A 295 -10.77 9.29 -18.58
CA PHE A 295 -11.35 8.38 -17.58
C PHE A 295 -12.88 8.28 -17.66
N GLU A 296 -13.57 9.41 -17.88
CA GLU A 296 -15.04 9.45 -18.02
C GLU A 296 -15.51 8.59 -19.20
N ASP A 297 -14.74 8.55 -20.28
CA ASP A 297 -15.06 7.72 -21.44
C ASP A 297 -15.04 6.22 -21.16
N ALA A 298 -14.31 5.80 -20.13
CA ALA A 298 -14.32 4.44 -19.60
C ALA A 298 -15.37 4.18 -18.50
N GLY A 299 -16.23 5.16 -18.23
CA GLY A 299 -17.29 5.03 -17.22
C GLY A 299 -16.81 5.21 -15.79
N ALA A 300 -15.65 5.83 -15.58
CA ALA A 300 -15.18 6.22 -14.26
C ALA A 300 -15.93 7.45 -13.74
N GLU A 301 -16.06 7.56 -12.42
CA GLU A 301 -16.51 8.78 -11.74
C GLU A 301 -15.28 9.62 -11.37
N VAL A 302 -15.04 10.71 -12.09
CA VAL A 302 -13.92 11.62 -11.80
C VAL A 302 -14.35 12.62 -10.72
N VAL A 303 -13.76 12.52 -9.53
CA VAL A 303 -14.27 13.21 -8.34
C VAL A 303 -13.59 14.55 -8.05
N ALA A 304 -12.52 14.89 -8.77
CA ALA A 304 -11.98 16.24 -8.72
C ALA A 304 -11.34 16.66 -10.06
N PRO A 305 -11.59 17.90 -10.55
CA PRO A 305 -10.66 18.51 -11.49
C PRO A 305 -9.30 18.57 -10.81
N ALA A 306 -8.25 18.27 -11.57
CA ALA A 306 -6.97 17.89 -11.01
C ALA A 306 -6.53 18.80 -9.85
N LYS A 307 -6.42 18.24 -8.64
CA LYS A 307 -6.17 19.06 -7.45
C LYS A 307 -4.80 19.71 -7.60
N ARG A 308 -4.82 21.00 -7.89
CA ARG A 308 -3.63 21.73 -8.29
C ARG A 308 -2.64 21.81 -7.14
N LEU A 309 -1.53 21.11 -7.29
CA LEU A 309 -0.35 21.34 -6.48
C LEU A 309 0.55 22.30 -7.27
N ARG A 310 0.36 23.63 -7.08
CA ARG A 310 1.25 24.64 -7.70
C ARG A 310 2.55 24.67 -6.92
N TYR A 311 3.66 24.54 -7.64
CA TYR A 311 4.98 24.82 -7.10
C TYR A 311 5.71 25.74 -8.06
N THR A 312 6.20 26.86 -7.54
CA THR A 312 7.04 27.75 -8.32
C THR A 312 8.43 27.13 -8.36
N ILE A 313 8.81 26.54 -9.49
CA ILE A 313 10.21 26.16 -9.71
C ILE A 313 10.98 27.47 -9.88
N ASP A 314 11.86 27.78 -8.93
CA ASP A 314 12.82 28.88 -9.08
C ASP A 314 13.86 28.46 -10.13
N GLN A 315 13.60 28.78 -11.40
CA GLN A 315 14.46 28.42 -12.54
C GLN A 315 15.84 29.09 -12.48
N THR A 316 16.07 30.00 -11.53
CA THR A 316 17.36 30.64 -11.25
C THR A 316 18.45 29.66 -10.81
N ALA A 317 18.11 28.44 -10.39
CA ALA A 317 19.10 27.45 -9.96
C ALA A 317 19.72 26.60 -11.10
N GLN A 318 19.12 26.56 -12.30
CA GLN A 318 19.59 25.69 -13.40
C GLN A 318 20.49 26.38 -14.43
N SER A 319 20.63 27.71 -14.41
CA SER A 319 21.51 28.43 -15.34
C SER A 319 22.98 28.54 -14.87
N GLY A 320 23.36 27.86 -13.79
CA GLY A 320 24.70 27.98 -13.18
C GLY A 320 25.72 26.88 -13.55
N ALA A 321 25.35 25.89 -14.37
CA ALA A 321 26.25 24.81 -14.77
C ALA A 321 26.76 25.05 -16.20
N GLY A 322 27.70 25.99 -16.33
CA GLY A 322 28.31 26.29 -17.62
C GLY A 322 29.31 27.43 -17.56
N ASP A 323 30.37 27.31 -16.75
CA ASP A 323 31.75 27.60 -17.17
C ASP A 323 32.72 27.17 -16.06
N ASP A 324 33.44 26.08 -16.30
CA ASP A 324 34.59 25.69 -15.47
C ASP A 324 35.78 26.59 -15.84
N THR A 325 35.79 27.81 -15.30
CA THR A 325 37.03 28.56 -15.09
C THR A 325 37.16 28.87 -13.61
N GLU A 326 38.01 28.07 -12.95
CA GLU A 326 38.51 28.32 -11.60
C GLU A 326 39.19 29.70 -11.55
N GLU A 327 38.48 30.71 -11.04
CA GLU A 327 39.12 31.87 -10.41
C GLU A 327 39.03 31.73 -8.88
N PRO A 328 40.14 31.87 -8.15
CA PRO A 328 40.12 31.81 -6.69
C PRO A 328 39.43 33.05 -6.14
N TYR A 329 38.29 32.84 -5.45
CA TYR A 329 37.62 33.87 -4.67
C TYR A 329 38.54 34.43 -3.58
N ILE A 330 39.04 35.66 -3.81
CA ILE A 330 39.67 36.50 -2.81
C ILE A 330 38.54 37.11 -1.96
N CYS A 331 38.56 36.82 -0.66
CA CYS A 331 37.63 37.40 0.32
C CYS A 331 37.98 38.88 0.55
N SER A 332 37.33 39.78 -0.19
CA SER A 332 37.44 41.23 -0.02
C SER A 332 36.19 41.78 0.68
N HIS A 333 36.09 41.61 2.00
CA HIS A 333 35.46 42.54 2.95
C HIS A 333 35.26 41.88 4.32
N CYS A 334 36.34 41.78 5.09
CA CYS A 334 36.27 41.78 6.55
C CYS A 334 36.60 43.20 7.02
N HIS A 335 35.58 44.06 7.14
CA HIS A 335 35.71 45.27 7.94
C HIS A 335 35.28 44.97 9.36
N THR A 336 36.28 44.88 10.25
CA THR A 336 36.14 45.16 11.67
C THR A 336 35.90 46.65 11.85
N ASP A 337 34.88 47.03 12.61
CA ASP A 337 34.86 48.29 13.33
C ASP A 337 34.50 48.07 14.79
N MET A 338 35.33 48.69 15.64
CA MET A 338 35.20 48.75 17.08
C MET A 338 34.13 49.77 17.48
N GLY A 339 33.37 49.42 18.51
CA GLY A 339 32.56 50.31 19.34
C GLY A 339 32.37 49.67 20.70
#